data_AF-A0A8A0RP03-F1
#
_entry.id   AF-A0A8A0RP03-F1
#
_cell.length_a   1.000
_cell.length_b   1.000
_cell.length_c   1.000
_cell.angle_alpha   90.00
_cell.angle_beta   90.00
_cell.angle_gamma   90.00
#
_symmetry.space_group_name_H-M   'P 1'
#
loop_
_entity.id
_entity.type
_entity.pdbx_description
1 polymer ?
#
loop_
_entity_poly.entity_id
_entity_poly.type
_entity_poly.pdbx_seq_one_letter_code
_entity_poly.pdbx_strand_id
1 'polypeptide(L)'
;MQRISGAEPHDDNYYFMKAKAFGDAVFTAAYTTASVGSIIEAVRALESAGAAGAMALAAAPTGVGGVVLSGAAVTELAEAAAMSGISYISGKMAERSQGILTESVAKLKETAGYIYREAKEKIENGLRDIRFTNKVEKTAEEINAWWRDKGYNDPYKPNTPVQEITLSEDTMFVRVYPEGGNMAGGWVMKAEEIQGLTPQQIQNKFALPEVPKYVCDVNIPSGTTIRCGIAGPQPEFGGLGGGVQFDLMQQLIDIERFTNPRLLP
;
A
#
# COMPACT_ATOMS: atom_id res chain seq x y z
N MET A 1 -6.72 20.44 22.83
CA MET A 1 -6.99 21.28 21.63
C MET A 1 -7.93 20.47 20.75
N GLN A 2 -9.16 20.95 20.57
CA GLN A 2 -10.26 20.21 19.95
C GLN A 2 -10.11 20.28 18.42
N ARG A 3 -9.99 19.12 17.75
CA ARG A 3 -9.81 19.05 16.29
C ARG A 3 -11.17 19.26 15.60
N ILE A 4 -11.34 20.39 14.92
CA ILE A 4 -12.53 20.75 14.14
C ILE A 4 -12.16 20.72 12.66
N SER A 5 -12.12 19.53 12.07
CA SER A 5 -12.32 19.23 10.66
C SER A 5 -11.91 17.78 10.47
N GLY A 6 -12.74 16.96 9.83
CA GLY A 6 -12.47 15.54 9.57
C GLY A 6 -11.35 15.27 8.55
N ALA A 7 -10.45 16.23 8.33
CA ALA A 7 -9.27 16.07 7.50
C ALA A 7 -8.08 15.73 8.39
N GLU A 8 -7.38 14.63 8.09
CA GLU A 8 -6.08 14.35 8.70
C GLU A 8 -5.16 15.57 8.50
N PRO A 9 -4.39 15.99 9.53
CA PRO A 9 -3.34 16.98 9.36
C PRO A 9 -2.45 16.58 8.17
N HIS A 10 -2.12 17.52 7.28
CA HIS A 10 -1.37 17.21 6.05
C HIS A 10 -0.07 16.44 6.32
N ASP A 11 0.61 16.74 7.42
CA ASP A 11 1.83 16.08 7.86
C ASP A 11 1.66 14.62 8.30
N ASP A 12 0.42 14.18 8.57
CA ASP A 12 0.09 12.80 8.95
C ASP A 12 -0.34 11.97 7.72
N ASN A 13 -0.51 12.59 6.54
CA ASN A 13 -0.95 11.92 5.33
C ASN A 13 0.25 11.35 4.54
N TYR A 14 0.27 10.03 4.34
CA TYR A 14 1.37 9.33 3.66
C TYR A 14 1.64 9.83 2.24
N TYR A 15 0.60 10.04 1.43
CA TYR A 15 0.76 10.49 0.04
C TYR A 15 1.27 11.93 -0.05
N PHE A 16 0.81 12.80 0.86
CA PHE A 16 1.35 14.14 1.01
C PHE A 16 2.82 14.11 1.41
N MET A 17 3.17 13.34 2.45
CA MET A 17 4.56 13.23 2.92
C MET A 17 5.48 12.61 1.87
N LYS A 18 4.98 11.68 1.05
CA LYS A 18 5.69 11.11 -0.11
C LYS A 18 6.02 12.19 -1.15
N ALA A 19 5.03 12.99 -1.54
CA ALA A 19 5.22 14.08 -2.49
C ALA A 19 6.14 15.19 -1.93
N LYS A 20 5.99 15.52 -0.65
CA LYS A 20 6.85 16.50 0.05
C LYS A 20 8.30 16.04 0.08
N ALA A 21 8.56 14.80 0.50
CA ALA A 21 9.91 14.24 0.55
C ALA A 21 10.58 14.20 -0.83
N PHE A 22 9.82 13.88 -1.89
CA PHE A 22 10.32 13.95 -3.27
C PHE A 22 10.68 15.38 -3.68
N GLY A 23 9.80 16.35 -3.45
CA GLY A 23 10.07 17.76 -3.73
C GLY A 23 11.31 18.29 -3.00
N ASP A 24 11.40 18.02 -1.70
CA ASP A 24 12.53 18.44 -0.87
C ASP A 24 13.85 17.80 -1.31
N ALA A 25 13.83 16.57 -1.83
CA ALA A 25 15.00 15.91 -2.39
C ALA A 25 15.47 16.57 -3.69
N VAL A 26 14.55 16.92 -4.59
CA VAL A 26 14.86 17.67 -5.83
C VAL A 26 15.43 19.05 -5.50
N PHE A 27 14.81 19.77 -4.55
CA PHE A 27 15.32 21.07 -4.10
C PHE A 27 16.72 20.95 -3.48
N THR A 28 16.95 19.94 -2.64
CA THR A 28 18.28 19.69 -2.05
C THR A 28 19.32 19.37 -3.10
N ALA A 29 18.99 18.58 -4.12
CA ALA A 29 19.87 18.30 -5.25
C ALA A 29 20.27 19.60 -5.99
N ALA A 30 19.30 20.46 -6.31
CA ALA A 30 19.55 21.73 -6.99
C ALA A 30 20.48 22.67 -6.20
N TYR A 31 20.21 22.89 -4.92
CA TYR A 31 21.04 23.77 -4.09
C TYR A 31 22.43 23.21 -3.81
N THR A 32 22.55 21.89 -3.70
CA THR A 32 23.86 21.25 -3.51
C THR A 32 24.68 21.35 -4.79
N THR A 33 24.14 21.03 -5.97
CA THR A 33 24.85 21.19 -7.25
C THR A 33 25.28 22.64 -7.48
N ALA A 34 24.42 23.60 -7.15
CA ALA A 34 24.74 25.03 -7.20
C ALA A 34 25.80 25.49 -6.17
N SER A 35 26.00 24.75 -5.06
CA SER A 35 26.97 25.12 -4.02
C SER A 35 28.37 24.61 -4.27
N VAL A 36 28.50 23.38 -4.74
CA VAL A 36 29.80 22.73 -4.96
C VAL A 36 30.29 22.83 -6.41
N GLY A 37 29.43 23.22 -7.36
CA GLY A 37 29.81 23.34 -8.79
C GLY A 37 30.25 22.00 -9.42
N SER A 38 29.98 20.89 -8.73
CA SER A 38 30.42 19.53 -9.08
C SER A 38 29.27 18.56 -8.85
N ILE A 39 28.84 17.90 -9.92
CA ILE A 39 27.79 16.88 -9.90
C ILE A 39 28.20 15.71 -8.98
N ILE A 40 29.49 15.35 -8.94
CA ILE A 40 29.99 14.22 -8.15
C ILE A 40 29.90 14.49 -6.65
N GLU A 41 30.26 15.71 -6.22
CA GLU A 41 30.14 16.12 -4.81
C GLU A 41 28.67 16.29 -4.41
N ALA A 42 27.82 16.76 -5.34
CA ALA A 42 26.38 16.84 -5.13
C ALA A 42 25.76 15.45 -4.91
N VAL A 43 26.17 14.44 -5.68
CA VAL A 43 25.75 13.04 -5.51
C VAL A 43 26.14 12.51 -4.13
N ARG A 44 27.39 12.73 -3.67
CA ARG A 44 27.83 12.30 -2.33
C ARG A 44 27.07 12.97 -1.19
N ALA A 45 26.76 14.26 -1.33
CA ALA A 45 25.93 14.99 -0.37
C ALA A 45 24.46 14.54 -0.42
N LEU A 46 23.96 14.10 -1.58
CA LEU A 46 22.65 13.48 -1.75
C LEU A 46 22.60 12.10 -1.06
N GLU A 47 23.66 11.31 -1.17
CA GLU A 47 23.81 10.03 -0.49
C GLU A 47 23.91 10.21 1.04
N SER A 48 24.71 11.17 1.52
CA SER A 48 24.88 11.44 2.96
C SER A 48 23.64 12.04 3.62
N ALA A 49 22.86 12.84 2.89
CA ALA A 49 21.56 13.35 3.33
C ALA A 49 20.43 12.30 3.25
N GLY A 50 20.73 11.10 2.75
CA GLY A 50 19.74 10.04 2.57
C GLY A 50 18.72 10.34 1.46
N ALA A 51 18.96 11.33 0.60
CA ALA A 51 18.09 11.70 -0.52
C ALA A 51 17.98 10.58 -1.57
N ALA A 52 19.04 9.81 -1.82
CA ALA A 52 18.94 8.61 -2.65
C ALA A 52 17.98 7.57 -2.03
N GLY A 53 18.04 7.38 -0.71
CA GLY A 53 17.09 6.55 0.04
C GLY A 53 15.68 7.14 0.08
N ALA A 54 15.54 8.46 0.23
CA ALA A 54 14.27 9.18 0.27
C ALA A 54 13.58 9.20 -1.10
N MET A 55 14.34 9.37 -2.18
CA MET A 55 13.85 9.27 -3.55
C MET A 55 13.59 7.83 -3.94
N ALA A 56 14.41 6.86 -3.52
CA ALA A 56 14.06 5.45 -3.67
C ALA A 56 12.74 5.13 -2.95
N LEU A 57 12.51 5.72 -1.77
CA LEU A 57 11.27 5.57 -0.99
C LEU A 57 10.08 6.30 -1.61
N ALA A 58 10.31 7.50 -2.17
CA ALA A 58 9.27 8.36 -2.73
C ALA A 58 8.95 8.07 -4.21
N ALA A 59 9.91 7.55 -4.98
CA ALA A 59 9.74 7.08 -6.35
C ALA A 59 9.40 5.58 -6.40
N ALA A 60 9.67 4.81 -5.33
CA ALA A 60 9.07 3.49 -5.19
C ALA A 60 7.54 3.64 -5.26
N PRO A 61 6.83 2.80 -6.04
CA PRO A 61 5.37 2.78 -6.04
C PRO A 61 4.78 2.70 -4.62
N THR A 62 5.55 2.14 -3.68
CA THR A 62 5.07 1.53 -2.45
C THR A 62 5.83 1.89 -1.16
N GLY A 63 6.77 2.83 -1.13
CA GLY A 63 7.34 3.33 0.15
C GLY A 63 8.14 2.33 0.99
N VAL A 64 8.60 1.22 0.42
CA VAL A 64 9.60 0.34 1.01
C VAL A 64 10.84 0.41 0.12
N GLY A 65 11.99 0.75 0.72
CA GLY A 65 13.25 0.99 0.04
C GLY A 65 13.70 -0.19 -0.81
N GLY A 66 13.45 -0.10 -2.12
CA GLY A 66 13.73 -1.18 -3.07
C GLY A 66 13.95 -0.73 -4.51
N VAL A 67 14.12 0.57 -4.77
CA VAL A 67 14.70 1.01 -6.04
C VAL A 67 16.11 1.49 -5.71
N VAL A 68 17.11 0.64 -5.99
CA VAL A 68 18.46 1.15 -6.21
C VAL A 68 18.32 2.06 -7.43
N LEU A 69 18.21 3.38 -7.20
CA LEU A 69 18.46 4.36 -8.26
C LEU A 69 19.87 4.03 -8.72
N SER A 70 19.98 3.40 -9.89
CA SER A 70 21.29 3.16 -10.49
C SER A 70 22.01 4.51 -10.55
N GLY A 71 23.34 4.51 -10.36
CA GLY A 71 24.11 5.77 -10.32
C GLY A 71 23.79 6.71 -11.49
N ALA A 72 23.37 6.16 -12.64
CA ALA A 72 22.86 6.89 -13.80
C ALA A 72 21.63 7.80 -13.52
N ALA A 73 20.60 7.31 -12.82
CA ALA A 73 19.38 8.09 -12.54
C ALA A 73 19.61 9.22 -11.52
N VAL A 74 20.54 9.02 -10.58
CA VAL A 74 20.99 10.06 -9.64
C VAL A 74 21.80 11.13 -10.38
N THR A 75 22.60 10.72 -11.37
CA THR A 75 23.39 11.62 -12.21
C THR A 75 22.50 12.45 -13.13
N GLU A 76 21.49 11.85 -13.79
CA GLU A 76 20.50 12.58 -14.61
C GLU A 76 19.69 13.59 -13.80
N LEU A 77 19.33 13.27 -12.55
CA LEU A 77 18.62 14.20 -11.66
C LEU A 77 19.52 15.38 -11.22
N ALA A 78 20.78 15.10 -10.91
CA ALA A 78 21.77 16.13 -10.60
C ALA A 78 22.07 17.03 -11.83
N GLU A 79 22.06 16.47 -13.04
CA GLU A 79 22.17 17.18 -14.32
C GLU A 79 20.92 18.03 -14.62
N ALA A 80 19.71 17.50 -14.40
CA ALA A 80 18.46 18.26 -14.55
C ALA A 80 18.37 19.44 -13.57
N ALA A 81 18.91 19.26 -12.36
CA ALA A 81 18.98 20.30 -11.34
C ALA A 81 20.08 21.35 -11.63
N ALA A 82 21.15 20.98 -12.35
CA ALA A 82 22.21 21.88 -12.80
C ALA A 82 21.74 22.88 -13.88
N MET A 83 20.68 22.57 -14.64
CA MET A 83 20.18 23.43 -15.73
C MET A 83 19.35 24.64 -15.27
N SER A 84 19.09 24.82 -13.97
CA SER A 84 18.46 26.04 -13.43
C SER A 84 19.48 26.87 -12.67
N GLY A 85 19.97 27.93 -13.32
CA GLY A 85 20.98 28.84 -12.76
C GLY A 85 20.50 29.52 -11.49
N ILE A 86 21.06 29.15 -10.34
CA ILE A 86 20.95 29.89 -9.09
C ILE A 86 22.33 29.96 -8.45
N SER A 87 22.93 31.15 -8.50
CA SER A 87 24.24 31.48 -7.92
C SER A 87 24.07 32.24 -6.59
N TYR A 88 24.96 31.94 -5.62
CA TYR A 88 25.41 32.78 -4.50
C TYR A 88 24.70 32.75 -3.11
N ILE A 89 23.76 31.84 -2.80
CA ILE A 89 23.27 31.62 -1.39
C ILE A 89 23.32 30.14 -0.98
N SER A 90 24.29 29.39 -1.48
CA SER A 90 24.12 27.96 -1.70
C SER A 90 24.51 27.04 -0.53
N GLY A 91 25.47 27.41 0.34
CA GLY A 91 25.92 26.55 1.44
C GLY A 91 24.92 26.41 2.60
N LYS A 92 24.45 27.53 3.15
CA LYS A 92 23.48 27.54 4.27
C LYS A 92 22.08 27.09 3.83
N MET A 93 21.72 27.32 2.58
CA MET A 93 20.45 26.83 2.01
C MET A 93 20.52 25.33 1.72
N ALA A 94 21.67 24.79 1.30
CA ALA A 94 21.88 23.35 1.18
C ALA A 94 21.83 22.63 2.53
N GLU A 95 22.50 23.14 3.57
CA GLU A 95 22.40 22.59 4.94
C GLU A 95 20.94 22.62 5.45
N ARG A 96 20.24 23.74 5.23
CA ARG A 96 18.82 23.89 5.62
C ARG A 96 17.90 22.95 4.84
N SER A 97 18.14 22.77 3.53
CA SER A 97 17.34 21.86 2.70
C SER A 97 17.59 20.40 3.08
N GLN A 98 18.84 20.03 3.39
CA GLN A 98 19.18 18.71 3.93
C GLN A 98 18.46 18.43 5.26
N GLY A 99 18.38 19.43 6.16
CA GLY A 99 17.62 19.34 7.41
C GLY A 99 16.13 19.11 7.17
N ILE A 100 15.51 19.90 6.29
CA ILE A 100 14.09 19.78 5.92
C ILE A 100 13.79 18.40 5.31
N LEU A 101 14.67 17.91 4.42
CA LEU A 101 14.55 16.59 3.84
C LEU A 101 14.64 15.50 4.92
N THR A 102 15.62 15.59 5.81
CA THR A 102 15.82 14.62 6.91
C THR A 102 14.58 14.52 7.80
N GLU A 103 14.01 15.67 8.18
CA GLU A 103 12.76 15.74 8.96
C GLU A 103 11.58 15.13 8.19
N SER A 104 11.48 15.41 6.89
CA SER A 104 10.39 14.89 6.04
C SER A 104 10.48 13.37 5.86
N VAL A 105 11.69 12.84 5.72
CA VAL A 105 11.94 11.40 5.68
C VAL A 105 11.63 10.75 7.02
N ALA A 106 11.96 11.39 8.14
CA ALA A 106 11.64 10.89 9.48
C ALA A 106 10.12 10.81 9.68
N LYS A 107 9.39 11.88 9.35
CA LYS A 107 7.91 11.90 9.39
C LYS A 107 7.31 10.84 8.46
N LEU A 108 7.80 10.72 7.23
CA LEU A 108 7.32 9.68 6.30
C LEU A 108 7.52 8.27 6.87
N LYS A 109 8.67 7.97 7.49
CA LYS A 109 8.92 6.69 8.16
C LYS A 109 7.95 6.47 9.33
N GLU A 110 7.68 7.51 10.10
CA GLU A 110 6.71 7.45 11.21
C GLU A 110 5.29 7.17 10.69
N THR A 111 4.82 7.90 9.67
CA THR A 111 3.51 7.68 9.05
C THR A 111 3.40 6.29 8.42
N ALA A 112 4.43 5.83 7.70
CA ALA A 112 4.46 4.48 7.14
C ALA A 112 4.42 3.41 8.25
N GLY A 113 5.17 3.62 9.34
CA GLY A 113 5.14 2.74 10.51
C GLY A 113 3.79 2.75 11.23
N TYR A 114 3.07 3.87 11.24
CA TYR A 114 1.70 3.95 11.75
C TYR A 114 0.73 3.12 10.88
N ILE A 115 0.72 3.35 9.56
CA ILE A 115 -0.13 2.61 8.60
C ILE A 115 0.11 1.11 8.70
N TYR A 116 1.38 0.70 8.78
CA TYR A 116 1.76 -0.69 8.89
C TYR A 116 1.22 -1.33 10.18
N ARG A 117 1.36 -0.65 11.33
CA ARG A 117 0.87 -1.15 12.63
C ARG A 117 -0.66 -1.23 12.67
N GLU A 118 -1.34 -0.21 12.16
CA GLU A 118 -2.81 -0.18 12.09
C GLU A 118 -3.35 -1.31 11.20
N ALA A 119 -2.74 -1.49 10.02
CA ALA A 119 -3.09 -2.57 9.11
C ALA A 119 -2.84 -3.95 9.75
N LYS A 120 -1.70 -4.13 10.42
CA LYS A 120 -1.37 -5.35 11.13
C LYS A 120 -2.42 -5.67 12.20
N GLU A 121 -2.81 -4.70 13.03
CA GLU A 121 -3.83 -4.89 14.05
C GLU A 121 -5.19 -5.30 13.44
N LYS A 122 -5.62 -4.65 12.35
CA LYS A 122 -6.85 -5.03 11.64
C LYS A 122 -6.78 -6.46 11.10
N ILE A 123 -5.64 -6.86 10.54
CA ILE A 123 -5.43 -8.23 10.04
C ILE A 123 -5.43 -9.24 11.19
N GLU A 124 -4.74 -8.98 12.30
CA GLU A 124 -4.77 -9.86 13.48
C GLU A 124 -6.19 -10.01 14.02
N ASN A 125 -6.95 -8.92 14.09
CA ASN A 125 -8.36 -8.97 14.51
C ASN A 125 -9.22 -9.77 13.51
N GLY A 126 -8.99 -9.62 12.21
CA GLY A 126 -9.65 -10.42 11.18
C GLY A 126 -9.30 -11.92 11.23
N LEU A 127 -8.16 -12.27 11.81
CA LEU A 127 -7.70 -13.65 12.00
C LEU A 127 -8.06 -14.23 13.37
N ARG A 128 -8.60 -13.44 14.30
CA ARG A 128 -8.77 -13.81 15.72
C ARG A 128 -9.51 -15.13 15.95
N ASP A 129 -10.51 -15.41 15.13
CA ASP A 129 -11.37 -16.60 15.26
C ASP A 129 -11.09 -17.65 14.17
N ILE A 130 -10.01 -17.49 13.41
CA ILE A 130 -9.59 -18.41 12.35
C ILE A 130 -8.46 -19.28 12.89
N ARG A 131 -8.62 -20.61 12.82
CA ARG A 131 -7.56 -21.52 13.23
C ARG A 131 -6.64 -21.87 12.06
N PHE A 132 -5.34 -21.78 12.31
CA PHE A 132 -4.31 -22.06 11.32
C PHE A 132 -3.10 -22.74 11.94
N THR A 133 -2.33 -23.49 11.14
CA THR A 133 -1.10 -24.18 11.57
C THR A 133 0.18 -23.47 11.15
N ASN A 134 0.12 -22.65 10.10
CA ASN A 134 1.24 -21.87 9.59
C ASN A 134 0.82 -20.42 9.41
N LYS A 135 1.75 -19.50 9.65
CA LYS A 135 1.59 -18.06 9.44
C LYS A 135 2.90 -17.45 9.01
N VAL A 136 2.92 -16.89 7.80
CA VAL A 136 4.06 -16.19 7.21
C VAL A 136 3.64 -14.78 6.84
N GLU A 137 4.35 -13.80 7.38
CA GLU A 137 4.14 -12.40 7.03
C GLU A 137 4.92 -12.06 5.75
N LYS A 138 4.22 -11.51 4.77
CA LYS A 138 4.76 -10.97 3.51
C LYS A 138 4.38 -9.51 3.38
N THR A 139 5.02 -8.79 2.47
CA THR A 139 4.66 -7.41 2.17
C THR A 139 3.59 -7.36 1.08
N ALA A 140 2.69 -6.37 1.14
CA ALA A 140 1.72 -6.14 0.06
C ALA A 140 2.42 -5.96 -1.30
N GLU A 141 3.64 -5.41 -1.31
CA GLU A 141 4.45 -5.21 -2.50
C GLU A 141 4.82 -6.51 -3.20
N GLU A 142 5.29 -7.48 -2.42
CA GLU A 142 5.66 -8.81 -2.93
C GLU A 142 4.44 -9.50 -3.53
N ILE A 143 3.30 -9.42 -2.83
CA ILE A 143 2.07 -10.08 -3.25
C ILE A 143 1.43 -9.38 -4.45
N ASN A 144 1.41 -8.04 -4.48
CA ASN A 144 0.89 -7.28 -5.60
C ASN A 144 1.74 -7.49 -6.85
N ALA A 145 3.07 -7.58 -6.73
CA ALA A 145 3.94 -7.92 -7.87
C ALA A 145 3.55 -9.28 -8.48
N TRP A 146 3.33 -10.28 -7.64
CA TRP A 146 2.86 -11.58 -8.09
C TRP A 146 1.48 -11.53 -8.78
N TRP A 147 0.56 -10.68 -8.30
CA TRP A 147 -0.75 -10.48 -8.92
C TRP A 147 -0.67 -9.73 -10.26
N ARG A 148 0.22 -8.75 -10.39
CA ARG A 148 0.47 -8.04 -11.66
C ARG A 148 1.00 -8.97 -12.75
N ASP A 149 1.89 -9.89 -12.41
CA ASP A 149 2.39 -10.93 -13.33
C ASP A 149 1.25 -11.84 -13.85
N LYS A 150 0.11 -11.85 -13.16
CA LYS A 150 -1.10 -12.59 -13.51
C LYS A 150 -2.19 -11.73 -14.17
N GLY A 151 -1.88 -10.47 -14.48
CA GLY A 151 -2.77 -9.53 -15.13
C GLY A 151 -3.79 -8.86 -14.22
N TYR A 152 -3.57 -8.86 -12.90
CA TYR A 152 -4.43 -8.17 -11.93
C TYR A 152 -3.85 -6.81 -11.53
N ASN A 153 -4.73 -5.85 -11.24
CA ASN A 153 -4.36 -4.64 -10.50
C ASN A 153 -3.98 -5.01 -9.06
N ASP A 154 -3.22 -4.14 -8.39
CA ASP A 154 -2.74 -4.28 -7.01
C ASP A 154 -3.87 -4.52 -5.99
N PRO A 155 -4.13 -5.77 -5.55
CA PRO A 155 -5.30 -6.03 -4.72
C PRO A 155 -5.09 -5.64 -3.25
N TYR A 156 -3.85 -5.53 -2.78
CA TYR A 156 -3.53 -5.15 -1.40
C TYR A 156 -3.06 -3.71 -1.29
N LYS A 157 -3.40 -3.06 -0.17
CA LYS A 157 -2.99 -1.68 0.13
C LYS A 157 -1.47 -1.60 0.29
N PRO A 158 -0.77 -0.72 -0.43
CA PRO A 158 0.68 -0.55 -0.26
C PRO A 158 1.09 -0.20 1.17
N ASN A 159 2.31 -0.55 1.57
CA ASN A 159 2.86 -0.39 2.92
C ASN A 159 2.10 -1.14 4.01
N THR A 160 1.38 -2.21 3.68
CA THR A 160 0.69 -3.06 4.66
C THR A 160 1.22 -4.50 4.62
N PRO A 161 1.16 -5.25 5.73
CA PRO A 161 1.50 -6.66 5.72
C PRO A 161 0.38 -7.48 5.07
N VAL A 162 0.75 -8.64 4.55
CA VAL A 162 -0.16 -9.71 4.11
C VAL A 162 0.25 -10.98 4.85
N GLN A 163 -0.70 -11.65 5.49
CA GLN A 163 -0.47 -12.90 6.22
C GLN A 163 -0.85 -14.07 5.32
N GLU A 164 0.11 -14.91 4.97
CA GLU A 164 -0.13 -16.20 4.33
C GLU A 164 -0.30 -17.26 5.42
N ILE A 165 -1.48 -17.86 5.51
CA ILE A 165 -1.84 -18.82 6.55
C ILE A 165 -2.34 -20.13 5.95
N THR A 166 -2.11 -21.24 6.64
CA THR A 166 -2.70 -22.54 6.30
C THR A 166 -3.78 -22.88 7.31
N LEU A 167 -5.03 -22.98 6.84
CA LEU A 167 -6.18 -23.30 7.69
C LEU A 167 -5.98 -24.66 8.36
N SER A 168 -6.30 -24.75 9.65
CA SER A 168 -6.22 -26.02 10.40
C SER A 168 -7.56 -26.74 10.53
N GLU A 169 -8.66 -26.06 10.22
CA GLU A 169 -10.01 -26.61 10.15
C GLU A 169 -10.79 -25.98 8.99
N ASP A 170 -11.86 -26.65 8.57
CA ASP A 170 -12.82 -26.08 7.61
C ASP A 170 -13.35 -24.76 8.14
N THR A 171 -13.18 -23.70 7.36
CA THR A 171 -13.47 -22.33 7.81
C THR A 171 -14.46 -21.67 6.86
N MET A 172 -15.49 -21.05 7.45
CA MET A 172 -16.56 -20.39 6.72
C MET A 172 -16.22 -18.92 6.45
N PHE A 173 -16.35 -18.52 5.18
CA PHE A 173 -16.27 -17.14 4.72
C PHE A 173 -17.55 -16.78 3.95
N VAL A 174 -17.62 -15.53 3.48
CA VAL A 174 -18.62 -15.11 2.52
C VAL A 174 -17.97 -14.51 1.29
N ARG A 175 -18.68 -14.59 0.17
CA ARG A 175 -18.31 -13.95 -1.07
C ARG A 175 -19.49 -13.22 -1.66
N VAL A 176 -19.23 -11.99 -2.08
CA VAL A 176 -20.21 -11.14 -2.77
C VAL A 176 -19.95 -11.13 -4.27
N TYR A 177 -21.01 -10.98 -5.07
CA TYR A 177 -20.92 -10.95 -6.53
C TYR A 177 -22.07 -10.12 -7.15
N PRO A 178 -21.85 -9.51 -8.33
CA PRO A 178 -22.85 -8.71 -9.02
C PRO A 178 -23.90 -9.58 -9.71
N GLU A 179 -24.94 -8.94 -10.25
CA GLU A 179 -25.92 -9.62 -11.09
C GLU A 179 -25.31 -10.15 -12.40
N GLY A 180 -25.57 -11.41 -12.73
CA GLY A 180 -24.92 -12.07 -13.87
C GLY A 180 -23.43 -12.41 -13.65
N GLY A 181 -22.87 -12.09 -12.48
CA GLY A 181 -21.49 -12.39 -12.12
C GLY A 181 -21.26 -13.84 -11.68
N ASN A 182 -20.00 -14.27 -11.67
CA ASN A 182 -19.62 -15.62 -11.24
C ASN A 182 -19.47 -15.71 -9.71
N MET A 183 -20.23 -16.64 -9.13
CA MET A 183 -20.19 -16.98 -7.70
C MET A 183 -18.85 -17.62 -7.30
N ALA A 184 -18.25 -18.47 -8.13
CA ALA A 184 -16.96 -19.11 -7.82
C ALA A 184 -15.79 -18.21 -8.21
N GLY A 185 -15.20 -17.52 -7.22
CA GLY A 185 -13.96 -16.78 -7.46
C GLY A 185 -13.05 -16.73 -6.24
N GLY A 186 -11.83 -16.25 -6.48
CA GLY A 186 -10.69 -16.39 -5.58
C GLY A 186 -10.63 -15.43 -4.40
N TRP A 187 -11.68 -14.65 -4.13
CA TRP A 187 -11.69 -13.62 -3.10
C TRP A 187 -12.88 -13.79 -2.17
N VAL A 188 -12.62 -13.78 -0.86
CA VAL A 188 -13.62 -13.95 0.20
C VAL A 188 -13.36 -12.99 1.37
N MET A 189 -14.33 -12.84 2.25
CA MET A 189 -14.26 -12.01 3.46
C MET A 189 -15.00 -12.68 4.62
N LYS A 190 -14.78 -12.26 5.86
CA LYS A 190 -15.63 -12.70 6.99
C LYS A 190 -17.05 -12.13 6.83
N ALA A 191 -18.08 -12.87 7.26
CA ALA A 191 -19.46 -12.39 7.24
C ALA A 191 -19.65 -11.07 8.03
N GLU A 192 -18.95 -10.95 9.16
CA GLU A 192 -18.94 -9.75 10.01
C GLU A 192 -18.46 -8.49 9.27
N GLU A 193 -17.58 -8.63 8.26
CA GLU A 193 -17.02 -7.49 7.54
C GLU A 193 -18.04 -6.79 6.63
N ILE A 194 -19.13 -7.46 6.28
CA ILE A 194 -20.21 -6.93 5.43
C ILE A 194 -21.53 -6.74 6.19
N GLN A 195 -21.59 -7.15 7.46
CA GLN A 195 -22.81 -7.09 8.24
C GLN A 195 -23.27 -5.65 8.43
N GLY A 196 -24.52 -5.35 8.03
CA GLY A 196 -25.11 -4.02 8.14
C GLY A 196 -24.58 -3.00 7.12
N LEU A 197 -23.76 -3.42 6.16
CA LEU A 197 -23.30 -2.57 5.07
C LEU A 197 -24.24 -2.70 3.86
N THR A 198 -24.51 -1.56 3.22
CA THR A 198 -25.17 -1.52 1.91
C THR A 198 -24.24 -2.05 0.81
N PRO A 199 -24.78 -2.54 -0.32
CA PRO A 199 -23.98 -2.92 -1.49
C PRO A 199 -22.90 -1.92 -1.90
N GLN A 200 -23.22 -0.62 -1.87
CA GLN A 200 -22.27 0.43 -2.22
C GLN A 200 -21.14 0.58 -1.20
N GLN A 201 -21.44 0.43 0.10
CA GLN A 201 -20.42 0.42 1.14
C GLN A 201 -19.51 -0.80 1.04
N ILE A 202 -20.05 -1.96 0.67
CA ILE A 202 -19.28 -3.18 0.41
C ILE A 202 -18.35 -2.96 -0.79
N GLN A 203 -18.88 -2.43 -1.91
CA GLN A 203 -18.07 -2.10 -3.09
C GLN A 203 -16.90 -1.18 -2.72
N ASN A 204 -17.18 -0.12 -1.95
CA ASN A 204 -16.16 0.84 -1.55
C ASN A 204 -15.11 0.24 -0.61
N LYS A 205 -15.54 -0.54 0.40
CA LYS A 205 -14.68 -1.15 1.42
C LYS A 205 -13.73 -2.20 0.84
N PHE A 206 -14.17 -2.95 -0.17
CA PHE A 206 -13.41 -4.04 -0.80
C PHE A 206 -12.90 -3.70 -2.21
N ALA A 207 -13.12 -2.46 -2.65
CA ALA A 207 -12.75 -1.98 -3.97
C ALA A 207 -13.17 -2.93 -5.12
N LEU A 208 -14.46 -3.32 -5.10
CA LEU A 208 -15.00 -4.28 -6.07
C LEU A 208 -15.30 -3.61 -7.43
N PRO A 209 -15.07 -4.30 -8.56
CA PRO A 209 -15.32 -3.76 -9.90
C PRO A 209 -16.76 -3.29 -10.13
N GLU A 210 -17.72 -4.01 -9.54
CA GLU A 210 -19.15 -3.76 -9.69
C GLU A 210 -19.83 -3.79 -8.33
N VAL A 211 -20.99 -3.13 -8.23
CA VAL A 211 -21.83 -3.16 -7.03
C VAL A 211 -22.33 -4.60 -6.83
N PRO A 212 -22.03 -5.24 -5.70
CA PRO A 212 -22.48 -6.60 -5.45
C PRO A 212 -24.00 -6.63 -5.22
N LYS A 213 -24.68 -7.64 -5.76
CA LYS A 213 -26.12 -7.85 -5.53
C LYS A 213 -26.39 -9.05 -4.63
N TYR A 214 -25.52 -10.05 -4.72
CA TYR A 214 -25.67 -11.32 -4.04
C TYR A 214 -24.50 -11.59 -3.10
N VAL A 215 -24.76 -12.44 -2.11
CA VAL A 215 -23.78 -13.02 -1.21
C VAL A 215 -24.01 -14.53 -1.11
N CYS A 216 -22.93 -15.29 -0.99
CA CYS A 216 -22.95 -16.73 -0.72
C CYS A 216 -21.95 -17.05 0.40
N ASP A 217 -22.17 -18.19 1.06
CA ASP A 217 -21.28 -18.72 2.07
C ASP A 217 -20.25 -19.63 1.39
N VAL A 218 -18.98 -19.53 1.78
CA VAL A 218 -17.86 -20.25 1.17
C VAL A 218 -17.16 -21.07 2.23
N ASN A 219 -17.29 -22.40 2.16
CA ASN A 219 -16.59 -23.30 3.07
C ASN A 219 -15.21 -23.68 2.51
N ILE A 220 -14.15 -23.10 3.06
CA ILE A 220 -12.77 -23.40 2.65
C ILE A 220 -12.24 -24.56 3.50
N PRO A 221 -11.76 -25.66 2.88
CA PRO A 221 -11.34 -26.83 3.62
C PRO A 221 -10.06 -26.61 4.44
N SER A 222 -9.91 -27.40 5.51
CA SER A 222 -8.66 -27.52 6.24
C SER A 222 -7.48 -27.87 5.31
N GLY A 223 -6.31 -27.33 5.60
CA GLY A 223 -5.09 -27.51 4.82
C GLY A 223 -4.97 -26.55 3.63
N THR A 224 -6.00 -25.76 3.31
CA THR A 224 -5.88 -24.72 2.28
C THR A 224 -5.02 -23.55 2.78
N THR A 225 -4.04 -23.17 1.97
CA THR A 225 -3.25 -21.95 2.19
C THR A 225 -3.94 -20.76 1.53
N ILE A 226 -4.23 -19.74 2.33
CA ILE A 226 -4.88 -18.50 1.90
C ILE A 226 -4.05 -17.30 2.36
N ARG A 227 -4.26 -16.15 1.72
CA ARG A 227 -3.64 -14.87 2.11
C ARG A 227 -4.68 -13.94 2.69
N CYS A 228 -4.31 -13.19 3.72
CA CYS A 228 -5.15 -12.20 4.38
C CYS A 228 -4.43 -10.84 4.39
N GLY A 229 -5.11 -9.78 3.97
CA GLY A 229 -4.53 -8.44 3.95
C GLY A 229 -5.58 -7.35 3.79
N ILE A 230 -5.13 -6.10 3.76
CA ILE A 230 -6.01 -4.94 3.59
C ILE A 230 -6.26 -4.68 2.11
N ALA A 231 -7.54 -4.58 1.72
CA ALA A 231 -7.96 -4.22 0.37
C ALA A 231 -7.32 -2.92 -0.09
N GLY A 232 -6.63 -2.96 -1.23
CA GLY A 232 -6.07 -1.78 -1.88
C GLY A 232 -7.14 -0.90 -2.52
N PRO A 233 -6.91 0.41 -2.65
CA PRO A 233 -7.80 1.27 -3.43
C PRO A 233 -7.75 0.88 -4.92
N GLN A 234 -8.91 0.86 -5.57
CA GLN A 234 -9.04 0.66 -7.01
C GLN A 234 -9.77 1.88 -7.60
N PRO A 235 -9.03 2.93 -8.01
CA PRO A 235 -9.63 4.16 -8.53
C PRO A 235 -10.55 3.92 -9.73
N GLU A 236 -10.22 2.94 -10.57
CA GLU A 236 -11.00 2.54 -11.75
C GLU A 236 -12.40 2.01 -11.38
N PHE A 237 -12.53 1.42 -10.19
CA PHE A 237 -13.77 0.83 -9.69
C PHE A 237 -14.52 1.77 -8.74
N GLY A 238 -13.97 2.96 -8.47
CA GLY A 238 -14.50 3.91 -7.48
C GLY A 238 -14.31 3.48 -6.02
N GLY A 239 -13.54 2.42 -5.77
CA GLY A 239 -13.38 1.80 -4.47
C GLY A 239 -12.16 2.31 -3.69
N LEU A 240 -12.36 2.71 -2.44
CA LEU A 240 -11.30 3.19 -1.56
C LEU A 240 -10.48 2.05 -0.91
N GLY A 241 -11.03 0.84 -0.87
CA GLY A 241 -10.44 -0.28 -0.16
C GLY A 241 -10.51 -0.11 1.36
N GLY A 242 -9.64 -0.83 2.08
CA GLY A 242 -9.51 -0.76 3.54
C GLY A 242 -10.18 -1.88 4.33
N GLY A 243 -11.00 -2.73 3.69
CA GLY A 243 -11.53 -3.96 4.31
C GLY A 243 -10.47 -5.04 4.47
N VAL A 244 -10.67 -5.96 5.43
CA VAL A 244 -9.84 -7.16 5.56
C VAL A 244 -10.35 -8.21 4.58
N GLN A 245 -9.54 -8.55 3.59
CA GLN A 245 -9.89 -9.50 2.53
C GLN A 245 -8.98 -10.71 2.53
N PHE A 246 -9.50 -11.81 1.95
CA PHE A 246 -8.77 -13.06 1.82
C PHE A 246 -8.72 -13.49 0.35
N ASP A 247 -7.57 -14.02 -0.06
CA ASP A 247 -7.34 -14.54 -1.41
C ASP A 247 -6.90 -15.99 -1.40
N LEU A 248 -7.36 -16.71 -2.43
CA LEU A 248 -7.14 -18.14 -2.62
C LEU A 248 -5.97 -18.40 -3.59
N MET A 249 -5.17 -17.39 -3.93
CA MET A 249 -3.97 -17.53 -4.77
C MET A 249 -4.25 -18.21 -6.13
N GLN A 250 -5.39 -17.91 -6.75
CA GLN A 250 -5.92 -18.57 -7.97
C GLN A 250 -6.23 -20.08 -7.82
N GLN A 251 -6.24 -20.62 -6.61
CA GLN A 251 -6.73 -21.97 -6.38
C GLN A 251 -8.23 -22.03 -6.71
N LEU A 252 -8.61 -23.05 -7.45
CA LEU A 252 -10.00 -23.36 -7.72
C LEU A 252 -10.54 -24.13 -6.51
N ILE A 253 -11.53 -23.53 -5.85
CA ILE A 253 -12.36 -24.25 -4.87
C ILE A 253 -13.59 -24.76 -5.61
N ASP A 254 -13.98 -26.00 -5.31
CA ASP A 254 -15.15 -26.65 -5.91
C ASP A 254 -16.40 -25.77 -5.74
N ILE A 255 -17.20 -25.65 -6.81
CA ILE A 255 -18.43 -24.83 -6.81
C ILE A 255 -19.41 -25.26 -5.70
N GLU A 256 -19.39 -26.53 -5.30
CA GLU A 256 -20.22 -27.08 -4.23
C GLU A 256 -19.90 -26.49 -2.84
N ARG A 257 -18.72 -25.87 -2.68
CA ARG A 257 -18.33 -25.16 -1.46
C ARG A 257 -18.94 -23.77 -1.35
N PHE A 258 -19.53 -23.26 -2.44
CA PHE A 258 -20.28 -22.01 -2.47
C PHE A 258 -21.76 -22.33 -2.28
N THR A 259 -22.28 -21.98 -1.12
CA THR A 259 -23.62 -22.37 -0.66
C THR A 259 -24.44 -21.16 -0.25
N ASN A 260 -25.74 -21.36 -0.04
CA ASN A 260 -26.64 -20.32 0.50
C ASN A 260 -26.60 -18.96 -0.25
N PRO A 261 -26.74 -18.94 -1.60
CA PRO A 261 -26.79 -17.70 -2.35
C PRO A 261 -28.05 -16.92 -1.98
N ARG A 262 -27.89 -15.64 -1.67
CA ARG A 262 -28.97 -14.75 -1.22
C ARG A 262 -28.71 -13.31 -1.62
N LEU A 263 -29.76 -12.49 -1.65
CA LEU A 263 -29.63 -11.05 -1.88
C LEU A 263 -28.95 -10.38 -0.68
N LEU A 264 -28.10 -9.39 -0.98
CA LEU A 264 -27.65 -8.45 0.03
C LEU A 264 -28.83 -7.56 0.48
N PRO A 265 -28.88 -7.19 1.78
CA PRO A 265 -29.93 -6.35 2.33
C PRO A 265 -29.93 -4.92 1.77
#